data_AF-A0A0K0FCT8-F1
#
_entry.id   AF-A0A0K0FCT8-F1
#
_cell.length_a   1.000
_cell.length_b   1.000
_cell.length_c   1.000
_cell.angle_alpha   90.00
_cell.angle_beta   90.00
_cell.angle_gamma   90.00
#
_symmetry.space_group_name_H-M   'P 1'
#
loop_
_entity.id
_entity.type
_entity.pdbx_description
1 polymer ?
#
loop_
_entity_poly.entity_id
_entity_poly.type
_entity_poly.pdbx_seq_one_letter_code
_entity_poly.pdbx_strand_id
1 'polypeptide(L)'
;MFDKEFVGDSLKKAILSWVEWNIVKNNLVSPCSGRAPAIRIFQRYHFSSQHKRIIVVAEYTPPGSEPIMITIVNGASEVLESMFSSIPEIYVERYKLLLKKITMYYSLVILA
;
A
#
# COMPACT_ATOMS: atom_id res chain seq x y z
N MET A 1 -12.20 -0.71 15.11
CA MET A 1 -12.53 -1.74 14.09
C MET A 1 -11.30 -2.26 13.34
N PHE A 2 -10.18 -1.51 13.31
CA PHE A 2 -8.91 -1.91 12.67
C PHE A 2 -8.20 -3.15 13.26
N ASP A 3 -8.23 -3.33 14.58
CA ASP A 3 -7.51 -4.44 15.22
C ASP A 3 -8.10 -5.81 14.86
N LYS A 4 -9.41 -5.90 14.60
CA LYS A 4 -10.09 -7.19 14.38
C LYS A 4 -9.73 -7.84 13.03
N GLU A 5 -9.49 -7.05 11.98
CA GLU A 5 -9.10 -7.58 10.66
C GLU A 5 -7.62 -8.00 10.62
N PHE A 6 -6.74 -7.26 11.30
CA PHE A 6 -5.31 -7.59 11.32
C PHE A 6 -5.00 -8.78 12.23
N VAL A 7 -5.83 -9.02 13.25
CA VAL A 7 -5.65 -10.14 14.19
C VAL A 7 -5.67 -11.50 13.47
N GLY A 8 -6.39 -11.65 12.35
CA GLY A 8 -6.55 -12.91 11.62
C GLY A 8 -5.64 -13.14 10.40
N ASP A 9 -4.97 -12.12 9.87
CA ASP A 9 -4.20 -12.24 8.62
C ASP A 9 -2.70 -12.43 8.92
N SER A 10 -2.29 -13.69 9.02
CA SER A 10 -0.90 -14.09 9.32
C SER A 10 0.10 -13.61 8.26
N LEU A 11 -0.33 -13.50 7.00
CA LEU A 11 0.50 -13.03 5.89
C LEU A 11 0.81 -11.54 6.03
N LYS A 12 -0.21 -10.71 6.30
CA LYS A 12 0.01 -9.26 6.47
C LYS A 12 0.91 -8.95 7.67
N LYS A 13 0.77 -9.69 8.76
CA LYS A 13 1.67 -9.58 9.93
C LYS A 13 3.11 -9.94 9.59
N ALA A 14 3.33 -11.02 8.85
CA ALA A 14 4.66 -11.44 8.42
C ALA A 14 5.33 -10.39 7.52
N ILE A 15 4.58 -9.80 6.58
CA ILE A 15 5.09 -8.75 5.70
C ILE A 15 5.47 -7.50 6.50
N LEU A 16 4.63 -7.02 7.42
CA LEU A 16 4.97 -5.86 8.25
C LEU A 16 6.22 -6.09 9.10
N SER A 17 6.35 -7.30 9.67
CA SER A 17 7.56 -7.69 10.40
C SER A 17 8.79 -7.66 9.49
N TRP A 18 8.67 -8.20 8.27
CA TRP A 18 9.77 -8.25 7.29
C TRP A 18 10.22 -6.86 6.82
N VAL A 19 9.28 -5.93 6.60
CA VAL A 19 9.61 -4.54 6.20
C VAL A 19 10.02 -3.69 7.41
N GLU A 20 9.93 -4.20 8.64
CA GLU A 20 10.20 -3.48 9.90
C GLU A 20 9.27 -2.26 10.12
N TRP A 21 7.96 -2.43 9.85
CA TRP A 21 6.95 -1.41 10.14
C TRP A 21 5.94 -1.90 11.17
N ASN A 22 5.60 -1.02 12.11
CA ASN A 22 4.59 -1.28 13.12
C ASN A 22 3.31 -0.51 12.81
N ILE A 23 2.16 -1.17 12.98
CA ILE A 23 0.88 -0.48 13.09
C ILE A 23 0.72 -0.07 14.54
N VAL A 24 0.66 1.23 14.77
CA VAL A 24 0.34 1.85 16.05
C VAL A 24 -1.19 2.05 16.12
N LYS A 25 -1.72 2.16 17.34
CA LYS A 25 -3.13 2.51 17.55
C LYS A 25 -3.49 3.81 16.81
N ASN A 26 -4.76 3.96 16.43
CA ASN A 26 -5.30 5.12 15.71
C ASN A 26 -4.77 5.32 14.28
N ASN A 27 -4.62 4.24 13.50
CA ASN A 27 -4.28 4.31 12.07
C ASN A 27 -2.92 4.94 11.75
N LEU A 28 -2.04 5.03 12.73
CA LEU A 28 -0.67 5.46 12.55
C LEU A 28 0.21 4.25 12.25
N VAL A 29 1.06 4.34 11.24
CA VAL A 29 2.05 3.32 10.90
C VAL A 29 3.42 3.95 10.97
N SER A 30 4.35 3.33 11.70
CA SER A 30 5.68 3.89 11.93
C SER A 30 6.76 2.84 11.74
N PRO A 31 7.92 3.20 11.17
CA PRO A 31 9.04 2.28 11.06
C PRO A 31 9.62 1.95 12.44
N CYS A 32 10.08 0.71 12.64
CA CYS A 32 10.77 0.29 13.87
C CYS A 32 12.10 1.03 14.08
N SER A 33 12.78 1.39 12.98
CA SER A 33 14.15 1.90 12.99
C SER A 33 14.25 3.43 12.93
N GLY A 34 13.13 4.17 12.95
CA GLY A 34 13.11 5.64 12.90
C GLY A 34 13.64 6.28 11.61
N ARG A 35 13.97 5.46 10.59
CA ARG A 35 14.57 5.90 9.32
C ARG A 35 13.61 6.65 8.39
N ALA A 36 12.31 6.58 8.64
CA ALA A 36 11.26 7.19 7.81
C ALA A 36 10.19 7.88 8.68
N PRO A 37 9.50 8.90 8.16
CA PRO A 37 8.40 9.54 8.87
C PRO A 37 7.23 8.56 9.07
N ALA A 38 6.48 8.75 10.15
CA ALA A 38 5.26 7.98 10.37
C ALA A 38 4.18 8.37 9.35
N ILE A 39 3.38 7.38 8.97
CA ILE A 39 2.27 7.52 8.02
C ILE A 39 0.96 7.47 8.81
N ARG A 40 0.16 8.53 8.72
CA ARG A 40 -1.18 8.57 9.29
C ARG A 40 -2.19 8.18 8.22
N ILE A 41 -3.01 7.17 8.49
CA ILE A 41 -4.06 6.75 7.56
C ILE A 41 -5.38 7.38 7.95
N PHE A 42 -5.98 8.14 7.02
CA PHE A 42 -7.26 8.80 7.22
C PHE A 42 -8.43 7.92 6.84
N GLN A 43 -8.36 7.32 5.65
CA GLN A 43 -9.47 6.56 5.08
C GLN A 43 -8.95 5.28 4.43
N ARG A 44 -9.67 4.19 4.63
CA ARG A 44 -9.45 2.93 3.92
C ARG A 44 -10.75 2.50 3.25
N TYR A 45 -10.68 2.28 1.95
CA TYR A 45 -11.73 1.64 1.18
C TYR A 45 -11.41 0.16 1.10
N HIS A 46 -12.23 -0.65 1.78
CA HIS A 46 -12.06 -2.09 1.82
C HIS A 46 -12.28 -2.70 0.43
N PHE A 47 -11.68 -3.87 0.23
CA PHE A 47 -11.87 -4.63 -1.00
C PHE A 47 -13.36 -4.94 -1.20
N SER A 48 -13.84 -4.70 -2.42
CA SER A 48 -15.17 -5.08 -2.87
C SER A 48 -15.03 -5.83 -4.19
N SER A 49 -15.82 -6.89 -4.38
CA SER A 49 -15.83 -7.70 -5.62
C SER A 49 -16.12 -6.87 -6.86
N GLN A 50 -16.84 -5.75 -6.72
CA GLN A 50 -17.15 -4.82 -7.80
C GLN A 50 -15.93 -3.97 -8.20
N HIS A 51 -15.10 -3.56 -7.22
CA HIS A 51 -13.96 -2.68 -7.45
C HIS A 51 -12.66 -3.44 -7.70
N LYS A 52 -12.54 -4.66 -7.15
CA LYS A 52 -11.34 -5.52 -7.17
C LYS A 52 -10.05 -4.80 -6.75
N ARG A 53 -10.17 -3.79 -5.88
CA ARG A 53 -9.06 -2.98 -5.36
C ARG A 53 -9.34 -2.50 -3.94
N ILE A 54 -8.28 -2.16 -3.24
CA ILE A 54 -8.21 -1.50 -1.93
C ILE A 54 -7.57 -0.13 -2.18
N ILE A 55 -8.15 0.91 -1.57
CA ILE A 55 -7.62 2.27 -1.64
C ILE A 55 -7.39 2.75 -0.21
N VAL A 56 -6.24 3.38 0.04
CA VAL A 56 -5.90 3.98 1.32
C VAL A 56 -5.48 5.42 1.08
N VAL A 57 -6.13 6.34 1.76
CA VAL A 57 -5.73 7.75 1.81
C VAL A 57 -4.97 7.97 3.10
N ALA A 58 -3.75 8.48 2.98
CA ALA A 58 -2.85 8.67 4.09
C ALA A 58 -2.05 9.97 3.94
N GLU A 59 -1.31 10.31 4.98
CA GLU A 59 -0.43 11.46 5.06
C GLU A 59 0.88 11.02 5.69
N TYR A 60 1.97 11.63 5.25
CA TYR A 60 3.22 11.61 5.99
C TYR A 60 3.83 13.00 5.99
N THR A 61 4.59 13.32 7.02
CA THR A 61 5.24 14.62 7.16
C THR A 61 6.75 14.41 7.16
N PRO A 62 7.46 14.79 6.09
CA PRO A 62 8.92 14.80 6.11
C PRO A 62 9.45 15.77 7.17
N PRO A 63 10.63 15.53 7.76
CA PRO A 63 11.24 16.47 8.69
C PRO A 63 11.44 17.84 8.03
N GLY A 64 10.93 18.90 8.68
CA GLY A 64 11.07 20.28 8.19
C GLY A 64 10.25 20.61 6.94
N SER A 65 9.25 19.80 6.60
CA SER A 65 8.34 20.03 5.47
C SER A 65 6.88 20.01 5.91
N GLU A 66 6.02 20.57 5.08
CA GLU A 66 4.57 20.46 5.25
C GLU A 66 4.10 19.00 5.04
N PRO A 67 2.95 18.61 5.63
CA PRO A 67 2.41 17.27 5.42
C PRO A 67 2.06 16.99 3.95
N ILE A 68 2.43 15.81 3.48
CA ILE A 68 2.18 15.33 2.12
C ILE A 68 1.07 14.28 2.19
N MET A 69 -0.01 14.52 1.47
CA MET A 69 -1.08 13.54 1.30
C MET A 69 -0.69 12.54 0.21
N ILE A 70 -0.93 11.25 0.48
CA ILE A 70 -0.67 10.16 -0.45
C ILE A 70 -1.92 9.30 -0.58
N THR A 71 -2.13 8.78 -1.79
CA THR A 71 -3.11 7.73 -2.03
C THR A 71 -2.40 6.46 -2.47
N ILE A 72 -2.65 5.38 -1.73
CA ILE A 72 -2.10 4.05 -1.99
C ILE A 72 -3.22 3.18 -2.54
N VAL A 73 -2.99 2.58 -3.72
CA VAL A 73 -3.95 1.67 -4.35
C VAL A 73 -3.30 0.31 -4.56
N ASN A 74 -4.01 -0.73 -4.16
CA ASN A 74 -3.61 -2.12 -4.38
C ASN A 74 -4.80 -2.92 -4.92
N GLY A 75 -4.62 -3.77 -5.93
CA GLY A 75 -5.75 -4.46 -6.55
C GLY A 75 -5.35 -5.39 -7.68
N ALA A 76 -6.36 -5.90 -8.38
CA ALA A 76 -6.15 -6.71 -9.57
C ALA A 76 -5.40 -5.94 -10.66
N SER A 77 -4.52 -6.64 -11.35
CA SER A 77 -3.67 -6.16 -12.43
C SER A 77 -4.41 -5.30 -13.45
N GLU A 78 -5.50 -5.87 -13.98
CA GLU A 78 -6.30 -5.27 -15.02
C GLU A 78 -6.99 -3.98 -14.57
N VAL A 79 -7.24 -3.83 -13.26
CA VAL A 79 -7.86 -2.63 -12.71
C VAL A 79 -6.80 -1.53 -12.55
N LEU A 80 -5.61 -1.87 -12.05
CA LEU A 80 -4.55 -0.89 -11.85
C LEU A 80 -4.00 -0.33 -13.16
N GLU A 81 -3.88 -1.17 -14.20
CA GLU A 81 -3.43 -0.72 -15.54
C GLU A 81 -4.24 0.46 -16.06
N SER A 82 -5.56 0.44 -15.88
CA SER A 82 -6.46 1.53 -16.28
C SER A 82 -6.33 2.82 -15.46
N MET A 83 -5.68 2.77 -14.30
CA MET A 83 -5.53 3.92 -13.39
C MET A 83 -4.24 4.70 -13.61
N PHE A 84 -3.26 4.15 -14.33
CA PHE A 84 -2.01 4.83 -14.58
C PHE A 84 -2.15 5.83 -15.74
N SER A 85 -1.72 7.07 -15.51
CA SER A 85 -1.61 8.08 -16.59
C SER A 85 -0.47 7.76 -17.55
N SER A 86 0.63 7.22 -17.03
CA SER A 86 1.78 6.77 -17.80
C SER A 86 2.44 5.60 -17.09
N ILE A 87 2.69 4.52 -17.81
CA ILE A 87 3.40 3.34 -17.30
C ILE A 87 4.80 3.32 -17.94
N PRO A 88 5.89 3.36 -17.16
CA PRO A 88 7.23 3.19 -17.71
C PRO A 88 7.34 1.86 -18.46
N GLU A 89 7.95 1.84 -19.65
CA GLU A 89 8.02 0.63 -20.51
C GLU A 89 8.66 -0.57 -19.79
N ILE A 90 9.65 -0.30 -18.94
CA ILE A 90 10.34 -1.30 -18.10
C ILE A 90 9.36 -2.00 -17.15
N TYR A 91 8.34 -1.30 -16.67
CA TYR A 91 7.30 -1.87 -15.82
C TYR A 91 6.46 -2.86 -16.63
N VAL A 92 6.02 -2.49 -17.84
CA VAL A 92 5.22 -3.36 -18.72
C VAL A 92 5.97 -4.67 -19.05
N GLU A 93 7.26 -4.56 -19.37
CA GLU A 93 8.10 -5.72 -19.75
C GLU A 93 8.29 -6.68 -18.57
N ARG A 94 8.66 -6.17 -17.38
CA ARG A 94 8.84 -6.98 -16.18
C ARG A 94 7.52 -7.54 -15.65
N TYR A 95 6.44 -6.78 -15.76
CA TYR A 95 5.12 -7.16 -15.28
C TYR A 95 4.54 -8.33 -16.09
N LYS A 96 4.64 -8.29 -17.43
CA LYS A 96 4.21 -9.40 -18.31
C LYS A 96 4.97 -10.70 -18.03
N LEU A 97 6.25 -10.59 -17.65
CA LEU A 97 7.08 -11.74 -17.29
C LEU A 97 6.68 -12.35 -15.94
N LEU A 98 6.30 -11.51 -14.97
CA LEU A 98 5.96 -11.90 -13.59
C LEU A 98 4.52 -12.43 -13.45
N LEU A 99 3.55 -11.91 -14.21
CA LEU A 99 2.16 -12.39 -14.22
C LEU A 99 2.02 -13.86 -14.65
N LYS A 100 2.99 -14.40 -15.40
CA LYS A 100 3.03 -15.83 -15.76
C LYS A 100 3.52 -16.74 -14.63
N LYS A 101 4.05 -16.22 -13.52
CA LYS A 101 4.68 -17.05 -12.49
C LYS A 101 4.08 -17.02 -11.10
N ILE A 102 3.67 -15.90 -10.51
CA ILE A 102 2.98 -15.92 -9.20
C ILE A 102 2.28 -14.57 -9.00
N THR A 103 0.96 -14.62 -8.84
CA THR A 103 0.13 -13.52 -8.32
C THR A 103 0.50 -13.26 -6.87
N MET A 104 1.46 -12.36 -6.60
CA MET A 104 1.58 -11.61 -5.33
C MET A 104 2.81 -10.68 -5.40
N TYR A 105 2.73 -9.61 -6.19
CA TYR A 105 3.54 -8.43 -5.93
C TYR A 105 2.59 -7.28 -5.61
N TYR A 106 2.60 -6.88 -4.34
CA TYR A 106 1.92 -5.70 -3.84
C TYR A 106 2.56 -4.48 -4.52
N SER A 107 1.98 -4.02 -5.64
CA SER A 107 2.40 -2.73 -6.21
C SER A 107 1.90 -1.65 -5.27
N LEU A 108 2.78 -1.11 -4.44
CA LEU A 108 2.54 0.14 -3.73
C LEU A 108 2.62 1.25 -4.78
N VAL A 109 1.51 1.53 -5.46
CA VAL A 109 1.41 2.72 -6.29
C VAL A 109 1.12 3.88 -5.36
N ILE A 110 2.13 4.73 -5.14
CA ILE A 110 1.95 6.04 -4.53
C ILE A 110 1.50 6.96 -5.66
N LEU A 111 0.20 7.24 -5.74
CA LEU A 111 -0.29 8.37 -6.54
C LEU A 111 -0.08 9.61 -5.67
N ALA A 112 0.87 10.45 -6.09
CA ALA A 112 1.09 11.80 -5.59
C ALA A 112 0.58 12.81 -6.62
#